data_AF-A0A2G6EZB2-F1
#
_entry.id   AF-A0A2G6EZB2-F1
#
_cell.length_a   1.000
_cell.length_b   1.000
_cell.length_c   1.000
_cell.angle_alpha   90.00
_cell.angle_beta   90.00
_cell.angle_gamma   90.00
#
_symmetry.space_group_name_H-M   'P 1'
#
loop_
_entity.id
_entity.type
_entity.pdbx_description
1 polymer ?
#
loop_
_entity_poly.entity_id
_entity_poly.type
_entity_poly.pdbx_seq_one_letter_code
_entity_poly.pdbx_strand_id
1 'polypeptide(L)'
;MNCTIPQTLLEKVRRAMRLEETEFEEYVESLEAEALAYIGSLLYTDVDKIDDEIKKIMIGFYLQYALYSKLEKDEISQDKLDFLNSYITGFNDKTERVNKTNGTQRGVKFI
;
A
#
# COMPACT_ATOMS: atom_id res chain seq x y z
N MET A 1 -1.51 -13.07 4.39
CA MET A 1 -2.20 -11.98 5.13
C MET A 1 -3.65 -11.90 4.63
N ASN A 2 -4.64 -11.56 5.45
CA ASN A 2 -6.02 -11.35 4.96
C ASN A 2 -6.14 -9.90 4.43
N CYS A 3 -5.49 -9.63 3.29
CA CYS A 3 -5.53 -8.34 2.62
C CYS A 3 -6.94 -8.09 2.08
N THR A 4 -7.39 -6.83 2.07
CA THR A 4 -8.74 -6.40 1.66
C THR A 4 -8.96 -6.48 0.14
N ILE A 5 -8.54 -7.59 -0.48
CA ILE A 5 -8.69 -7.85 -1.91
C ILE A 5 -9.95 -8.68 -2.10
N PRO A 6 -10.89 -8.27 -2.96
CA PRO A 6 -12.05 -9.11 -3.27
C PRO A 6 -11.61 -10.48 -3.83
N GLN A 7 -12.07 -11.58 -3.24
CA GLN A 7 -11.77 -12.93 -3.73
C GLN A 7 -12.17 -13.12 -5.21
N THR A 8 -13.28 -12.49 -5.61
CA THR A 8 -13.72 -12.49 -7.00
C THR A 8 -12.75 -11.78 -7.96
N LEU A 9 -11.95 -10.82 -7.49
CA LEU A 9 -10.91 -10.17 -8.28
C LEU A 9 -9.73 -11.14 -8.47
N LEU A 10 -9.28 -11.77 -7.39
CA LEU A 10 -8.20 -12.77 -7.41
C LEU A 10 -8.52 -13.90 -8.40
N GLU A 11 -9.72 -14.48 -8.30
CA GLU A 11 -10.16 -15.54 -9.22
C GLU A 11 -10.21 -15.09 -10.68
N LYS A 12 -10.70 -13.86 -10.95
CA LYS A 12 -10.76 -13.30 -12.30
C LYS A 12 -9.37 -13.11 -12.89
N VAL A 13 -8.43 -12.56 -12.13
CA VAL A 13 -7.06 -12.34 -12.58
C VAL A 13 -6.34 -13.67 -12.82
N ARG A 14 -6.45 -14.63 -11.88
CA ARG A 14 -5.88 -15.97 -12.07
C ARG A 14 -6.33 -16.61 -13.38
N ARG A 15 -7.64 -16.57 -13.65
CA ARG A 15 -8.22 -17.10 -14.90
C ARG A 15 -7.76 -16.32 -16.13
N ALA A 16 -7.69 -15.00 -16.06
CA ALA A 16 -7.24 -14.16 -17.17
C ALA A 16 -5.77 -14.42 -17.53
N MET A 17 -4.92 -14.61 -16.52
CA MET A 17 -3.49 -14.90 -16.68
C MET A 17 -3.21 -16.37 -16.99
N ARG A 18 -4.22 -17.25 -16.84
CA ARG A 18 -4.10 -18.70 -17.04
C ARG A 18 -3.03 -19.35 -16.15
N LEU A 19 -2.94 -18.89 -14.91
CA LEU A 19 -2.02 -19.41 -13.92
C LEU A 19 -2.67 -20.53 -13.10
N GLU A 20 -1.87 -21.53 -12.77
CA GLU A 20 -2.22 -22.49 -11.74
C GLU A 20 -2.28 -21.82 -10.37
N GLU A 21 -2.92 -22.47 -9.39
CA GLU A 21 -3.13 -21.89 -8.05
C GLU A 21 -1.80 -21.50 -7.38
N THR A 22 -0.81 -22.39 -7.39
CA THR A 22 0.51 -22.13 -6.79
C THR A 22 1.28 -21.02 -7.50
N GLU A 23 1.24 -20.97 -8.84
CA GLU A 23 1.88 -19.91 -9.62
C GLU A 23 1.22 -18.55 -9.34
N PHE A 24 -0.10 -18.55 -9.11
CA PHE A 24 -0.84 -17.35 -8.78
C PHE A 24 -0.55 -16.86 -7.36
N GLU A 25 -0.37 -17.76 -6.39
CA GLU A 25 0.09 -17.42 -5.05
C GLU A 25 1.47 -16.75 -5.08
N GLU A 26 2.44 -17.35 -5.79
CA GLU A 26 3.78 -16.77 -6.00
C GLU A 26 3.71 -15.39 -6.68
N TYR A 27 2.83 -15.24 -7.67
CA TYR A 27 2.60 -13.96 -8.32
C TYR A 27 2.07 -12.90 -7.33
N VAL A 28 1.08 -13.24 -6.50
CA VAL A 28 0.54 -12.31 -5.50
C VAL A 28 1.60 -11.95 -4.45
N GLU A 29 2.42 -12.90 -4.00
CA GLU A 29 3.55 -12.63 -3.12
C GLU A 29 4.57 -11.67 -3.74
N SER A 30 4.86 -11.84 -5.04
CA SER A 30 5.75 -10.91 -5.76
C SER A 30 5.18 -9.49 -5.81
N LEU A 31 3.85 -9.35 -5.97
CA LEU A 31 3.18 -8.05 -5.92
C LEU A 31 3.17 -7.45 -4.50
N GLU A 32 3.09 -8.26 -3.45
CA GLU A 32 3.22 -7.78 -2.07
C GLU A 32 4.62 -7.19 -1.82
N ALA A 33 5.67 -7.84 -2.34
CA ALA A 33 7.03 -7.30 -2.27
C ALA A 33 7.18 -6.00 -3.07
N GLU A 34 6.60 -5.92 -4.27
CA GLU A 34 6.58 -4.71 -5.09
C GLU A 34 5.82 -3.57 -4.38
N ALA A 35 4.68 -3.88 -3.76
CA ALA A 35 3.90 -2.94 -2.97
C ALA A 35 4.73 -2.34 -1.83
N LEU A 36 5.43 -3.18 -1.07
CA LEU A 36 6.29 -2.73 0.03
C LEU A 36 7.40 -1.79 -0.46
N ALA A 37 8.04 -2.11 -1.58
CA ALA A 37 9.06 -1.25 -2.17
C ALA A 37 8.49 0.10 -2.63
N TYR A 38 7.35 0.07 -3.34
CA TYR A 38 6.66 1.26 -3.81
C TYR A 38 6.25 2.17 -2.65
N ILE A 39 5.52 1.62 -1.68
CA ILE A 39 5.03 2.34 -0.50
C ILE A 39 6.22 2.89 0.30
N GLY A 40 7.23 2.06 0.54
CA GLY A 40 8.44 2.45 1.27
C GLY A 40 9.17 3.63 0.63
N SER A 41 9.17 3.73 -0.70
CA SER A 41 9.81 4.85 -1.41
C SER A 41 9.09 6.19 -1.23
N LEU A 42 7.81 6.17 -0.85
CA LEU A 42 6.97 7.36 -0.71
C LEU A 42 6.80 7.82 0.74
N LEU A 43 7.09 6.97 1.71
CA LEU A 43 6.89 7.26 3.13
C LEU A 43 8.03 8.11 3.71
N TYR A 44 7.68 8.99 4.65
CA TYR A 44 8.68 9.76 5.42
C TYR A 44 9.25 9.00 6.62
N THR A 45 8.92 7.73 6.76
CA THR A 45 9.37 6.83 7.84
C THR A 45 9.58 5.44 7.28
N ASP A 46 10.41 4.65 7.97
CA ASP A 46 10.60 3.24 7.62
C ASP A 46 9.25 2.49 7.67
N VAL A 47 8.99 1.66 6.65
CA VAL A 47 7.73 0.90 6.53
C VAL A 47 7.50 -0.02 7.74
N ASP A 48 8.58 -0.51 8.36
CA ASP A 48 8.53 -1.38 9.54
C ASP A 48 8.04 -0.66 10.80
N LYS A 49 8.07 0.68 10.82
CA LYS A 49 7.57 1.49 11.94
C LYS A 49 6.09 1.85 11.80
N ILE A 50 5.47 1.50 10.68
CA ILE A 50 4.06 1.78 10.41
C ILE A 50 3.21 0.69 11.02
N ASP A 51 2.09 1.12 11.60
CA ASP A 51 1.04 0.24 12.10
C ASP A 51 0.61 -0.79 11.03
N ASP A 52 0.46 -2.04 11.46
CA ASP A 52 0.19 -3.15 10.55
C ASP A 52 -1.16 -3.03 9.84
N GLU A 53 -2.17 -2.40 10.44
CA GLU A 53 -3.45 -2.17 9.76
C GLU A 53 -3.31 -1.13 8.65
N ILE A 54 -2.59 -0.03 8.93
CA ILE A 54 -2.28 0.99 7.93
C ILE A 54 -1.48 0.39 6.77
N LYS A 55 -0.47 -0.42 7.09
CA LYS A 55 0.36 -1.12 6.11
C LYS A 55 -0.48 -2.06 5.22
N LYS A 56 -1.37 -2.85 5.83
CA LYS A 56 -2.31 -3.72 5.09
C LYS A 56 -3.24 -2.94 4.16
N ILE A 57 -3.72 -1.78 4.58
CA ILE A 57 -4.54 -0.90 3.74
C ILE A 57 -3.75 -0.43 2.52
N MET A 58 -2.54 0.09 2.73
CA MET A 58 -1.69 0.59 1.63
C MET A 58 -1.34 -0.53 0.64
N ILE A 59 -0.89 -1.68 1.13
CA ILE A 59 -0.62 -2.86 0.30
C ILE A 59 -1.89 -3.30 -0.44
N GLY A 60 -3.04 -3.33 0.24
CA GLY A 60 -4.30 -3.73 -0.36
C GLY A 60 -4.74 -2.85 -1.54
N PHE A 61 -4.52 -1.54 -1.48
CA PHE A 61 -4.80 -0.65 -2.63
C PHE A 61 -3.83 -0.86 -3.77
N TYR A 62 -2.54 -1.05 -3.47
CA TYR A 62 -1.53 -1.34 -4.48
C TYR A 62 -1.84 -2.66 -5.23
N LEU A 63 -2.14 -3.72 -4.48
CA LEU A 63 -2.51 -5.01 -5.06
C LEU A 63 -3.76 -4.90 -5.93
N GLN A 64 -4.79 -4.18 -5.48
CA GLN A 64 -5.97 -3.93 -6.31
C GLN A 64 -5.63 -3.17 -7.59
N TYR A 65 -4.78 -2.14 -7.53
CA TYR A 65 -4.26 -1.44 -8.70
C TYR A 65 -3.63 -2.43 -9.70
N ALA A 66 -2.66 -3.23 -9.24
CA ALA A 66 -1.93 -4.17 -10.09
C ALA A 66 -2.83 -5.25 -10.69
N LEU A 67 -3.76 -5.79 -9.89
CA LEU A 67 -4.72 -6.80 -10.31
C LEU A 67 -5.74 -6.27 -11.32
N TYR A 68 -6.31 -5.07 -11.12
CA TYR A 68 -7.22 -4.46 -12.09
C TYR A 68 -6.50 -4.10 -13.40
N SER A 69 -5.22 -3.74 -13.36
CA SER A 69 -4.40 -3.52 -14.56
C SER A 69 -4.30 -4.79 -15.40
N LYS A 70 -4.15 -5.97 -14.79
CA LYS A 70 -4.16 -7.26 -15.52
C LYS A 70 -5.49 -7.60 -16.19
N LEU A 71 -6.58 -6.94 -15.80
CA LEU A 71 -7.90 -7.08 -16.41
C LEU A 71 -8.22 -5.98 -17.43
N GLU A 72 -7.24 -5.14 -17.80
CA GLU A 72 -7.43 -3.99 -18.69
C GLU A 72 -8.54 -3.06 -18.17
N LYS A 73 -8.65 -2.92 -16.84
CA LYS A 73 -9.57 -2.01 -16.16
C LYS A 73 -8.83 -0.76 -15.72
N ASP A 74 -8.26 -0.05 -16.68
CA ASP A 74 -7.32 1.06 -16.45
C ASP A 74 -7.91 2.17 -15.58
N GLU A 75 -9.18 2.54 -15.79
CA GLU A 75 -9.86 3.56 -14.99
C GLU A 75 -9.95 3.15 -13.50
N ILE A 76 -10.32 1.90 -13.23
CA ILE A 76 -10.42 1.38 -11.86
C ILE A 76 -9.04 1.20 -11.24
N SER A 77 -8.09 0.69 -12.03
CA SER A 77 -6.71 0.51 -11.61
C SER A 77 -6.10 1.85 -11.17
N GLN A 78 -6.26 2.89 -12.00
CA GLN A 78 -5.76 4.22 -11.70
C GLN A 78 -6.44 4.84 -10.47
N ASP A 79 -7.76 4.71 -10.33
CA ASP A 79 -8.49 5.14 -9.12
C ASP A 79 -7.88 4.54 -7.83
N LYS A 80 -7.51 3.26 -7.84
CA LYS A 80 -6.88 2.61 -6.68
C LYS A 80 -5.49 3.17 -6.38
N LEU A 81 -4.70 3.46 -7.42
CA LEU A 81 -3.38 4.05 -7.28
C LEU A 81 -3.44 5.50 -6.78
N ASP A 82 -4.37 6.30 -7.32
CA ASP A 82 -4.59 7.69 -6.90
C ASP A 82 -5.07 7.77 -5.46
N PHE A 83 -5.96 6.85 -5.05
CA PHE A 83 -6.38 6.73 -3.67
C PHE A 83 -5.21 6.37 -2.75
N LEU A 84 -4.38 5.39 -3.13
CA LEU A 84 -3.18 5.01 -2.39
C LEU A 84 -2.24 6.20 -2.18
N ASN A 85 -1.93 6.92 -3.26
CA ASN A 85 -1.03 8.08 -3.21
C ASN A 85 -1.58 9.21 -2.32
N SER A 86 -2.89 9.46 -2.40
CA SER A 86 -3.57 10.43 -1.53
C SER A 86 -3.52 10.00 -0.06
N TYR A 87 -3.73 8.70 0.20
CA TYR A 87 -3.66 8.14 1.54
C TYR A 87 -2.26 8.23 2.14
N ILE A 88 -1.22 7.90 1.36
CA ILE A 88 0.19 8.05 1.77
C ILE A 88 0.52 9.52 2.04
N THR A 89 0.07 10.44 1.18
CA THR A 89 0.28 11.88 1.39
C THR A 89 -0.32 12.35 2.72
N GLY A 90 -1.57 11.99 3.00
CA GLY A 90 -2.22 12.31 4.28
C GLY A 90 -1.54 11.67 5.49
N PHE A 91 -1.03 10.44 5.36
CA PHE A 91 -0.24 9.76 6.38
C PHE A 91 1.08 10.50 6.66
N ASN A 92 1.79 10.89 5.61
CA ASN A 92 3.05 11.63 5.69
C ASN A 92 2.85 12.99 6.36
N ASP A 93 1.82 13.74 6.00
CA ASP A 93 1.48 15.02 6.62
C ASP A 93 1.22 14.88 8.13
N LYS A 94 0.48 13.83 8.52
CA LYS A 94 0.22 13.54 9.93
C LYS A 94 1.51 13.19 10.68
N THR A 95 2.36 12.37 10.07
CA THR A 95 3.66 11.97 10.63
C THR A 95 4.58 13.18 10.82
N GLU A 96 4.63 14.07 9.84
CA GLU A 96 5.43 15.29 9.90
C GLU A 96 4.94 16.23 11.02
N ARG A 97 3.63 16.39 11.20
CA ARG A 97 3.05 17.18 12.30
C ARG A 97 3.40 16.63 13.68
N VAL A 98 3.35 15.31 13.86
CA VAL A 98 3.74 14.66 15.12
C VAL A 98 5.23 14.88 15.37
N ASN A 99 6.08 14.69 14.37
CA ASN A 99 7.52 14.91 14.49
C ASN A 99 7.87 16.36 14.81
N LYS A 100 7.20 17.34 14.18
CA LYS A 100 7.35 18.76 14.50
C LYS A 100 6.92 19.09 15.92
N THR A 101 5.79 18.56 16.38
CA THR A 101 5.25 18.79 17.74
C THR A 101 6.16 18.19 18.82
N ASN A 102 6.70 17.00 18.58
CA ASN A 102 7.64 16.35 19.51
C ASN A 102 9.04 17.01 19.47
N GLY A 103 9.42 17.59 18.33
CA GLY A 103 10.65 18.36 18.16
C GLY A 103 10.64 19.69 18.94
N THR A 104 9.52 20.42 18.96
CA THR A 104 9.38 21.67 19.74
C THR A 104 9.38 21.44 21.25
N GLN A 105 8.94 20.28 21.74
CA GLN A 105 8.97 19.97 23.18
C GLN A 105 10.40 19.73 23.73
N ARG A 106 11.39 19.45 22.88
CA ARG A 106 12.81 19.36 23.30
C ARG A 106 13.53 20.72 23.37
N GLY A 107 12.85 21.81 22.98
CA GLY A 107 13.43 23.15 22.90
C GLY A 107 13.14 24.08 24.09
N VAL A 108 12.30 23.70 25.06
CA VAL A 108 12.05 24.53 26.25
C VAL A 108 13.10 24.20 27.31
N LYS A 109 14.32 24.71 27.11
CA LYS A 109 15.31 24.83 28.17
C LYS A 109 14.87 26.02 29.03
N PHE A 110 14.26 25.74 30.19
CA PHE A 110 14.05 26.76 31.20
C PHE A 110 15.43 27.30 31.60
N ILE A 111 15.65 28.59 31.36
CA ILE A 111 16.81 29.37 31.84
C ILE A 111 16.50 29.83 33.26
#